data_AF-A0A920LG67-F1
#
_entry.id   AF-A0A920LG67-F1
#
_cell.length_a   1.000
_cell.length_b   1.000
_cell.length_c   1.000
_cell.angle_alpha   90.00
_cell.angle_beta   90.00
_cell.angle_gamma   90.00
#
_symmetry.space_group_name_H-M   'P 1'
#
loop_
_entity.id
_entity.type
_entity.pdbx_description
1 polymer ?
#
loop_
_entity_poly.entity_id
_entity_poly.type
_entity_poly.pdbx_seq_one_letter_code
_entity_poly.pdbx_strand_id
1 'polypeptide(L)' 'MDNQSRNLILSNKEKPLCEFLIGSIDESGYLRREIDDIIDDLAFTQNIITTKNDILSVLKKFKI' A
#
# COMPACT_ATOMS: atom_id res chain seq x y z
N MET A 1 14.60 -0.52 22.60
CA MET A 1 13.96 0.81 22.62
C MET A 1 13.51 1.14 21.21
N ASP A 2 12.93 0.17 20.50
CA ASP A 2 11.51 -0.18 20.56
C ASP A 2 10.72 0.82 19.73
N ASN A 3 10.41 0.45 18.49
CA ASN A 3 9.18 0.94 17.89
C ASN A 3 8.59 -0.13 16.99
N GLN A 4 7.98 -1.11 17.66
CA GLN A 4 6.69 -1.69 17.29
C GLN A 4 6.49 -1.81 15.77
N SER A 5 7.26 -2.72 15.16
CA SER A 5 6.83 -3.40 13.95
C SER A 5 5.52 -4.11 14.29
N ARG A 6 4.39 -3.39 14.18
CA ARG A 6 3.07 -3.99 14.15
C ARG A 6 3.15 -4.99 13.02
N ASN A 7 3.30 -6.26 13.38
CA ASN A 7 3.21 -7.41 12.49
C ASN A 7 1.79 -7.44 11.94
N LEU A 8 1.47 -6.50 11.06
CA LEU A 8 0.58 -6.78 9.96
C LEU A 8 1.30 -7.91 9.22
N ILE A 9 0.76 -9.12 9.35
CA ILE A 9 1.17 -10.26 8.55
C ILE A 9 0.83 -9.86 7.12
N LEU A 10 1.76 -9.14 6.50
CA LEU A 10 1.74 -8.79 5.10
C LEU A 10 2.39 -9.99 4.43
N SER A 11 1.59 -10.75 3.70
CA SER A 11 2.07 -11.82 2.83
C SER A 11 3.22 -11.27 1.97
N ASN A 12 4.16 -12.09 1.52
CA ASN A 12 5.31 -11.63 0.71
C ASN A 12 4.90 -10.79 -0.54
N LYS A 13 3.65 -10.90 -1.01
CA LYS A 13 3.06 -10.05 -2.06
C LYS A 13 2.51 -8.70 -1.58
N GLU A 14 2.05 -8.60 -0.34
CA GLU A 14 1.46 -7.36 0.23
C GLU A 14 2.54 -6.36 0.66
N LYS A 15 3.79 -6.83 0.90
CA LYS A 15 4.90 -5.96 1.30
C LYS A 15 5.27 -4.89 0.24
N PRO A 16 5.53 -5.25 -1.03
CA PRO A 16 5.82 -4.24 -2.06
C PRO A 16 4.63 -3.29 -2.31
N LEU A 17 3.40 -3.81 -2.21
CA LEU A 17 2.18 -3.00 -2.27
C LEU A 17 2.14 -1.95 -1.13
N CYS A 18 2.45 -2.37 0.11
CA CYS A 18 2.53 -1.48 1.27
C CYS A 18 3.59 -0.40 1.10
N GLU A 19 4.81 -0.77 0.69
CA GLU A 19 5.92 0.18 0.50
C GLU A 19 5.56 1.24 -0.55
N PHE A 20 4.93 0.82 -1.66
CA PHE A 20 4.47 1.72 -2.70
C PHE A 20 3.36 2.67 -2.23
N LEU A 21 2.38 2.16 -1.47
CA LEU A 21 1.28 2.96 -0.95
C LEU A 21 1.75 3.99 0.08
N ILE A 22 2.66 3.62 1.00
CA ILE A 22 3.27 4.56 1.96
C ILE A 22 3.98 5.68 1.20
N GLY A 23 4.75 5.35 0.15
CA GLY A 23 5.40 6.36 -0.70
C GLY A 23 4.42 7.23 -1.48
N SER A 24 3.18 6.80 -1.66
CA SER A 24 2.13 7.50 -2.40
C SER A 24 1.22 8.37 -1.52
N ILE A 25 1.38 8.31 -0.20
CA ILE A 25 0.65 9.12 0.77
C ILE A 25 1.44 10.39 1.10
N ASP A 26 0.78 11.53 1.23
CA ASP A 26 1.36 12.80 1.69
C ASP A 26 1.42 12.95 3.21
N GLU A 27 2.01 14.04 3.68
CA GLU A 27 2.11 14.36 5.11
C GLU A 27 0.73 14.54 5.79
N SER A 28 -0.33 14.76 5.00
CA SER A 28 -1.71 14.89 5.48
C SER A 28 -2.45 13.55 5.57
N GLY A 29 -1.84 12.45 5.12
CA GLY A 29 -2.44 11.12 5.14
C GLY A 29 -3.36 10.83 3.95
N TYR A 30 -3.30 11.65 2.88
CA TYR A 30 -4.06 11.43 1.65
C TYR A 30 -3.18 10.84 0.56
N LEU A 31 -3.78 10.00 -0.29
CA LEU A 31 -3.11 9.53 -1.50
C LEU A 31 -2.93 10.71 -2.47
N ARG A 32 -1.72 10.87 -3.00
CA ARG A 32 -1.41 11.88 -4.03
C ARG A 32 -1.81 11.44 -5.44
N ARG A 33 -2.29 10.21 -5.60
CA ARG A 33 -2.64 9.58 -6.88
C ARG A 33 -3.95 8.82 -6.75
N GLU A 34 -4.65 8.71 -7.87
CA GLU A 34 -5.84 7.88 -7.95
C GLU A 34 -5.49 6.40 -7.75
N ILE A 35 -6.45 5.66 -7.19
CA ILE A 35 -6.23 4.23 -6.92
C ILE A 35 -6.00 3.46 -8.23
N ASP A 36 -6.68 3.85 -9.31
CA ASP A 36 -6.56 3.16 -10.61
C ASP A 36 -5.16 3.39 -11.22
N ASP A 37 -4.61 4.60 -11.12
CA ASP A 37 -3.21 4.89 -11.54
C ASP A 37 -2.19 4.06 -10.75
N ILE A 38 -2.44 3.87 -9.44
CA ILE A 38 -1.58 3.04 -8.58
C ILE A 38 -1.63 1.57 -8.99
N ILE A 39 -2.81 1.05 -9.36
CA ILE A 39 -2.97 -0.33 -9.83
C ILE A 39 -2.17 -0.55 -11.11
N ASP A 40 -2.30 0.38 -12.07
CA ASP A 40 -1.59 0.31 -13.33
C ASP A 40 -0.07 0.34 -13.12
N ASP A 41 0.43 1.27 -12.31
CA ASP A 41 1.86 1.35 -11.97
C ASP A 41 2.37 0.05 -11.35
N LEU A 42 1.63 -0.55 -10.42
CA LEU A 42 2.02 -1.80 -9.78
C LEU A 42 2.05 -2.96 -10.78
N ALA A 43 1.10 -3.00 -11.71
CA ALA A 43 1.06 -4.00 -12.77
C ALA A 43 2.23 -3.83 -13.75
N PHE A 44 2.53 -2.60 -14.18
CA PHE A 44 3.55 -2.32 -15.20
C PHE A 44 4.98 -2.30 -14.65
N THR A 45 5.20 -1.76 -13.45
CA THR A 45 6.55 -1.57 -12.89
C THR A 45 6.98 -2.72 -11.99
N GLN A 46 6.04 -3.33 -11.26
CA GLN A 46 6.35 -4.34 -10.25
C GLN A 46 5.81 -5.73 -10.61
N ASN A 47 5.08 -5.86 -11.73
CA ASN A 47 4.39 -7.09 -12.15
C ASN A 47 3.46 -7.63 -11.03
N ILE A 48 2.86 -6.71 -10.26
CA ILE A 48 1.94 -7.00 -9.17
C ILE A 48 0.53 -6.74 -9.68
N ILE A 49 -0.25 -7.81 -9.83
CA ILE A 49 -1.68 -7.71 -10.08
C ILE A 49 -2.38 -7.48 -8.74
N THR A 50 -3.01 -6.33 -8.60
CA THR A 50 -3.76 -5.92 -7.41
C THR A 50 -5.08 -5.29 -7.85
N THR A 51 -6.05 -5.23 -6.94
CA THR A 51 -7.32 -4.56 -7.20
C THR A 51 -7.49 -3.35 -6.29
N LYS A 52 -8.45 -2.50 -6.64
CA LYS A 52 -8.89 -1.39 -5.77
C LYS A 52 -9.26 -1.88 -4.37
N ASN A 53 -9.87 -3.07 -4.29
CA ASN A 53 -10.30 -3.64 -3.01
C ASN A 53 -9.11 -4.09 -2.16
N ASP A 54 -8.05 -4.61 -2.77
CA ASP A 54 -6.80 -4.97 -2.09
C ASP A 54 -6.10 -3.72 -1.53
N ILE A 55 -5.99 -2.66 -2.34
CA ILE A 55 -5.43 -1.37 -1.91
C ILE A 55 -6.22 -0.79 -0.74
N LEU A 56 -7.56 -0.75 -0.83
CA LEU A 56 -8.40 -0.25 0.25
C LEU A 56 -8.29 -1.10 1.51
N SER A 57 -8.14 -2.42 1.39
CA SER A 57 -7.95 -3.32 2.52
C SER A 57 -6.62 -3.05 3.22
N VAL A 58 -5.55 -2.78 2.46
CA VAL A 58 -4.24 -2.39 3.00
C VAL A 58 -4.31 -1.00 3.65
N LEU A 59 -4.93 -0.01 3.02
CA LEU A 59 -5.09 1.33 3.61
C LEU A 59 -5.89 1.29 4.92
N LYS A 60 -6.94 0.45 5.00
CA LYS A 60 -7.69 0.21 6.24
C LYS A 60 -6.84 -0.44 7.33
N LYS A 61 -5.91 -1.33 6.97
CA LYS A 61 -4.95 -1.92 7.91
C LYS A 61 -3.97 -0.88 8.49
N PHE A 62 -3.68 0.21 7.77
CA PHE A 62 -2.81 1.30 8.22
C PHE A 62 -3.50 2.37 9.07
N LYS A 63 -4.78 2.68 8.79
CA LYS A 63 -5.56 3.60 9.64
C LYS A 63 -5.89 2.90 10.96
N ILE A 64 -5.12 3.23 11.99
CA ILE A 64 -5.33 2.87 13.40
C ILE A 64 -6.44 3.75 13.97
#